data_AF-A0A1Y4F074-F1
#
_entry.id   AF-A0A1Y4F074-F1
#
_cell.length_a   1.000
_cell.length_b   1.000
_cell.length_c   1.000
_cell.angle_alpha   90.00
_cell.angle_beta   90.00
_cell.angle_gamma   90.00
#
_symmetry.space_group_name_H-M   'P 1'
#
loop_
_entity.id
_entity.type
_entity.pdbx_description
1 polymer ?
#
loop_
_entity_poly.entity_id
_entity_poly.type
_entity_poly.pdbx_seq_one_letter_code
_entity_poly.pdbx_strand_id
1 'polypeptide(L)'
;MLAQTEDVFQKDIEEEYSIRPSTATELLKQMEKNGLITREPVPYDNRLKRIAVTEKALVYKEQVIDELTALEEICLNKIFG
;
A
#
# COMPACT_ATOMS: atom_id res chain seq x y z
N MET A 1 -3.88 -5.65 -0.86
CA MET A 1 -3.98 -6.32 0.44
C MET A 1 -3.66 -5.34 1.59
N LEU A 2 -4.27 -4.13 1.59
CA LEU A 2 -4.21 -3.17 2.70
C LEU A 2 -5.62 -2.90 3.27
N ALA A 3 -6.59 -3.72 2.85
CA ALA A 3 -7.99 -3.66 3.22
C ALA A 3 -8.41 -4.99 3.90
N GLN A 4 -7.57 -5.48 4.82
CA GLN A 4 -7.88 -6.63 5.67
C GLN A 4 -8.23 -6.17 7.09
N THR A 5 -9.00 -6.99 7.79
CA THR A 5 -9.57 -6.77 9.13
C THR A 5 -8.57 -6.84 10.28
N GLU A 6 -7.30 -7.08 9.99
CA GLU A 6 -6.22 -7.24 10.98
C GLU A 6 -5.26 -6.05 10.94
N ASP A 7 -4.71 -5.69 12.10
CA ASP A 7 -3.72 -4.65 12.22
C ASP A 7 -2.44 -5.05 11.47
N VAL A 8 -2.09 -4.30 10.42
CA VAL A 8 -0.84 -4.49 9.67
C VAL A 8 0.25 -3.62 10.28
N PHE A 9 1.41 -4.20 10.56
CA PHE A 9 2.59 -3.51 11.07
C PHE A 9 3.71 -3.49 10.03
N GLN A 10 4.73 -2.68 10.29
CA GLN A 10 5.90 -2.60 9.39
C GLN A 10 6.59 -3.98 9.22
N LYS A 11 6.65 -4.80 10.27
CA LYS A 11 7.26 -6.14 10.21
C LYS A 11 6.55 -7.05 9.21
N ASP A 12 5.22 -6.94 9.11
CA ASP A 12 4.44 -7.73 8.17
C ASP A 12 4.75 -7.32 6.72
N ILE A 13 4.94 -6.01 6.48
CA ILE A 13 5.35 -5.48 5.17
C ILE A 13 6.78 -5.92 4.82
N GLU A 14 7.69 -5.92 5.81
CA GLU A 14 9.06 -6.41 5.62
C GLU A 14 9.09 -7.88 5.22
N GLU A 15 8.28 -8.71 5.87
CA GLU A 15 8.17 -10.15 5.60
C GLU A 15 7.49 -10.44 4.26
N GLU A 16 6.29 -9.90 4.03
CA GLU A 16 5.48 -10.15 2.83
C GLU A 16 6.21 -9.73 1.55
N TYR A 17 6.87 -8.58 1.56
CA TYR A 17 7.57 -8.05 0.38
C TYR A 17 9.07 -8.39 0.39
N SER A 18 9.55 -9.12 1.40
CA SER A 18 10.97 -9.47 1.56
C SER A 18 11.91 -8.26 1.46
N ILE A 19 11.49 -7.11 2.02
CA ILE A 19 12.25 -5.87 2.00
C ILE A 19 13.00 -5.64 3.31
N ARG A 20 14.17 -4.98 3.23
CA ARG A 20 14.97 -4.67 4.41
C ARG A 20 14.26 -3.65 5.30
N PRO A 21 14.45 -3.68 6.63
CA PRO A 21 13.81 -2.74 7.55
C PRO A 21 14.07 -1.26 7.23
N SER A 22 15.28 -0.93 6.77
CA SER A 22 15.63 0.44 6.35
C SER A 22 14.85 0.88 5.11
N THR A 23 14.65 -0.02 4.16
CA THR A 23 13.85 0.23 2.94
C THR A 23 12.37 0.39 3.29
N ALA A 24 11.83 -0.50 4.13
CA ALA A 24 10.45 -0.40 4.60
C ALA A 24 10.20 0.93 5.34
N THR A 25 11.14 1.32 6.20
CA THR A 25 11.06 2.59 6.95
C THR A 25 10.97 3.78 6.01
N GLU A 26 11.84 3.86 5.00
CA GLU A 26 11.86 4.98 4.05
C GLU A 26 10.62 4.99 3.17
N LEU A 27 10.21 3.83 2.64
CA LEU A 27 8.99 3.67 1.86
C LEU A 27 7.77 4.20 2.62
N LEU A 28 7.57 3.70 3.84
CA LEU A 28 6.43 4.09 4.67
C LEU A 28 6.47 5.57 5.08
N LYS A 29 7.65 6.15 5.32
CA LYS A 29 7.79 7.60 5.54
C LYS A 29 7.34 8.41 4.32
N GLN A 30 7.71 7.99 3.11
CA GLN A 30 7.28 8.68 1.89
C GLN A 30 5.78 8.52 1.66
N MET A 31 5.23 7.33 1.89
CA MET A 31 3.79 7.09 1.77
C MET A 31 2.98 7.94 2.77
N GLU A 32 3.45 8.04 4.01
CA GLU A 32 2.85 8.89 5.05
C GLU A 32 2.94 10.38 4.68
N LYS A 33 4.12 10.85 4.25
CA LYS A 33 4.33 12.22 3.76
C LYS A 33 3.42 12.56 2.58
N ASN A 34 3.18 11.61 1.69
CA ASN A 34 2.30 11.78 0.54
C ASN A 34 0.81 11.64 0.90
N GLY A 35 0.49 11.38 2.17
CA GLY A 35 -0.87 11.23 2.68
C GLY A 35 -1.56 9.98 2.16
N LEU A 36 -0.81 8.93 1.84
CA LEU A 36 -1.36 7.64 1.40
C LEU A 36 -1.68 6.72 2.59
N ILE A 37 -0.90 6.81 3.65
CA ILE A 37 -1.10 6.03 4.88
C ILE A 37 -0.99 6.92 6.12
N THR A 38 -1.47 6.41 7.24
CA THR A 38 -1.21 6.90 8.60
C THR A 38 -0.59 5.78 9.45
N ARG A 39 0.22 6.15 10.44
CA ARG A 39 0.72 5.23 11.48
C ARG A 39 0.02 5.50 12.81
N GLU A 40 -0.88 4.60 13.19
CA GLU A 40 -1.78 4.82 14.33
C GLU A 40 -1.42 3.89 15.49
N PRO A 41 -1.44 4.36 16.76
CA PRO A 41 -1.33 3.47 17.89
C PRO A 41 -2.53 2.51 17.92
N VAL A 42 -2.29 1.27 18.32
CA VAL A 42 -3.39 0.32 18.54
C VAL A 42 -3.94 0.49 19.96
N PRO A 43 -5.26 0.29 20.19
CA PRO A 43 -5.90 0.56 21.48
C PRO A 43 -5.36 -0.27 22.66
N TYR A 44 -4.76 -1.42 22.37
CA TYR A 44 -4.26 -2.37 23.36
C TYR A 44 -2.75 -2.22 23.67
N ASP A 45 -1.97 -1.55 22.83
CA ASP A 45 -0.55 -1.24 23.08
C ASP A 45 -0.10 0.00 22.28
N ASN A 46 0.05 1.14 22.96
CA ASN A 46 0.45 2.41 22.33
C ASN A 46 1.86 2.40 21.72
N ARG A 47 2.70 1.41 22.04
CA ARG A 47 4.04 1.25 21.44
C ARG A 47 3.97 0.65 20.03
N LEU A 48 2.90 -0.05 19.72
CA LEU A 48 2.66 -0.63 18.41
C LEU A 48 1.94 0.36 17.52
N LYS A 49 2.43 0.50 16.29
CA LYS A 49 1.86 1.41 15.29
C LYS A 49 1.40 0.62 14.08
N ARG A 50 0.08 0.50 13.91
CA ARG A 50 -0.50 -0.11 12.71
C ARG A 50 -0.40 0.84 11.52
N ILE A 51 -0.29 0.29 10.33
CA ILE A 51 -0.34 1.01 9.06
C ILE A 51 -1.79 1.04 8.62
N ALA A 52 -2.40 2.23 8.58
CA ALA A 52 -3.75 2.43 8.08
C ALA A 52 -3.70 3.15 6.73
N VAL A 53 -4.45 2.65 5.75
CA VAL A 53 -4.62 3.33 4.46
C VAL A 53 -5.60 4.48 4.58
N THR A 54 -5.27 5.58 3.92
CA THR A 54 -6.15 6.75 3.84
C THR A 54 -7.17 6.61 2.72
N GLU A 55 -8.23 7.40 2.78
CA GLU A 55 -9.20 7.53 1.68
C GLU A 55 -8.52 7.96 0.37
N LYS A 56 -7.55 8.89 0.44
CA LYS A 56 -6.74 9.30 -0.70
C LYS A 56 -6.09 8.09 -1.38
N ALA A 57 -5.46 7.19 -0.62
CA ALA A 57 -4.83 6.00 -1.19
C ALA A 57 -5.84 5.05 -1.84
N LEU A 58 -7.07 4.94 -1.31
CA LEU A 58 -8.11 4.12 -1.91
C LEU A 58 -8.54 4.65 -3.28
N VAL A 59 -8.76 5.96 -3.40
CA VAL A 59 -9.08 6.61 -4.69
C VAL A 59 -7.94 6.45 -5.68
N TYR A 60 -6.69 6.70 -5.26
CA TYR A 60 -5.51 6.52 -6.11
C TYR A 60 -5.36 5.07 -6.59
N LYS A 61 -5.67 4.10 -5.73
CA LYS A 61 -5.61 2.68 -6.09
C LYS A 61 -6.58 2.35 -7.23
N GLU A 62 -7.81 2.86 -7.17
CA GLU A 62 -8.81 2.65 -8.23
C GLU A 62 -8.31 3.20 -9.56
N GLN A 63 -7.82 4.45 -9.57
CA GLN A 63 -7.27 5.10 -10.76
C GLN A 63 -6.11 4.29 -11.38
N VAL A 64 -5.17 3.82 -10.55
CA VAL A 64 -4.03 3.03 -11.03
C VAL A 64 -4.48 1.68 -11.61
N ILE A 65 -5.50 1.04 -11.03
CA ILE A 65 -6.04 -0.22 -11.55
C ILE A 65 -6.70 0.02 -12.91
N ASP A 66 -7.54 1.05 -13.03
CA ASP A 66 -8.23 1.37 -14.28
C ASP A 66 -7.23 1.66 -15.41
N GLU A 67 -6.18 2.44 -15.12
CA GLU A 67 -5.11 2.74 -16.06
C GLU A 67 -4.33 1.49 -16.48
N LEU A 68 -4.04 0.59 -15.54
CA LEU A 68 -3.34 -0.66 -15.82
C LEU A 68 -4.19 -1.58 -16.71
N THR A 69 -5.48 -1.74 -16.41
CA THR A 69 -6.40 -2.56 -17.21
C THR A 69 -6.54 -2.00 -18.62
N ALA A 70 -6.66 -0.69 -18.78
CA ALA A 70 -6.69 -0.06 -20.10
C ALA A 70 -5.40 -0.31 -20.90
N LEU A 71 -4.24 -0.25 -20.24
CA LEU A 71 -2.95 -0.54 -20.87
C LEU A 71 -2.84 -2.01 -21.31
N GLU A 72 -3.31 -2.94 -20.48
CA GLU A 72 -3.34 -4.37 -20.80
C GLU A 72 -4.20 -4.64 -22.03
N GLU A 73 -5.41 -4.06 -22.12
CA GLU A 73 -6.28 -4.20 -23.29
C GLU A 73 -5.65 -3.67 -24.59
N ILE A 74 -4.99 -2.51 -24.52
CA ILE A 74 -4.27 -1.94 -25.67
C ILE A 74 -3.15 -2.86 -26.11
N CYS A 75 -2.38 -3.41 -25.17
CA CYS A 75 -1.27 -4.30 -25.49
C CYS A 75 -1.77 -5.62 -26.11
N LEU A 76 -2.83 -6.21 -25.56
CA LEU A 76 -3.43 -7.44 -26.08
C LEU A 76 -4.00 -7.23 -27.50
N ASN A 77 -4.73 -6.14 -27.74
CA ASN A 77 -5.28 -5.85 -29.07
C ASN A 77 -4.20 -5.62 -30.14
N LYS A 78 -3.02 -5.11 -29.76
CA LYS A 78 -1.89 -4.92 -30.70
C LYS A 78 -1.11 -6.20 -30.98
N ILE A 79 -1.14 -7.17 -30.07
CA ILE A 79 -0.39 -8.43 -30.21
C ILE A 79 -1.21 -9.48 -30.96
N PHE A 80 -2.54 -9.50 -30.73
CA PHE A 80 -3.43 -10.52 -31.28
C PHE A 80 -4.36 -10.01 -32.40
N GLY A 81 -4.34 -8.70 -32.69
CA GLY A 81 -5.12 -8.05 -33.76
C GLY A 81 -4.37 -7.88 -35.07
#